data_AF-A0A1Q6VN40-F1
#
_entry.id   AF-A0A1Q6VN40-F1
#
_cell.length_a   1.000
_cell.length_b   1.000
_cell.length_c   1.000
_cell.angle_alpha   90.00
_cell.angle_beta   90.00
_cell.angle_gamma   90.00
#
_symmetry.space_group_name_H-M   'P 1'
#
loop_
_entity.id
_entity.type
_entity.pdbx_description
1 polymer ?
#
loop_
_entity_poly.entity_id
_entity_poly.type
_entity_poly.pdbx_seq_one_letter_code
_entity_poly.pdbx_strand_id
1 'polypeptide(L)'
;MQAMRILLLVLGLLVSTLVGCASRPVREDDTLAAYRRELARLVETGELTKDDAEKFYGLASLEMERRAKLRAEQRQGRLAIESGDAVNHPSFISARTSGVASSSPGTD
;
A
#
# COMPACT_ATOMS: atom_id res chain seq x y z
N MET A 1 25.49 -20.39 15.03
CA MET A 1 25.29 -19.91 13.64
C MET A 1 23.82 -19.64 13.26
N GLN A 2 22.83 -20.33 13.83
CA GLN A 2 21.41 -20.22 13.43
C GLN A 2 20.72 -18.93 13.92
N ALA A 3 20.98 -18.49 15.16
CA ALA A 3 20.42 -17.27 15.73
C ALA A 3 20.82 -16.00 14.95
N MET A 4 22.05 -15.95 14.43
CA MET A 4 22.55 -14.81 13.66
C MET A 4 21.84 -14.68 12.30
N ARG A 5 21.48 -15.82 11.68
CA ARG A 5 20.71 -15.85 10.43
C ARG A 5 19.28 -15.37 10.64
N ILE A 6 18.63 -15.79 11.74
CA ILE A 6 17.28 -15.36 12.08
C ILE A 6 17.24 -13.85 12.33
N LEU A 7 18.23 -13.30 13.05
CA LEU A 7 18.32 -11.87 13.31
C LEU A 7 18.43 -11.05 12.01
N LEU A 8 19.25 -11.50 11.06
CA LEU A 8 19.40 -10.84 9.76
C LEU A 8 18.10 -10.88 8.93
N LEU A 9 17.36 -11.99 8.98
CA LEU A 9 16.08 -12.13 8.27
C LEU A 9 15.02 -11.19 8.84
N VAL A 10 14.94 -11.07 10.18
CA VAL A 10 13.97 -10.17 10.85
C VAL A 10 14.30 -8.71 10.56
N LEU A 11 15.59 -8.34 10.59
CA LEU A 11 16.04 -6.99 10.19
C LEU A 11 15.71 -6.68 8.73
N GLY A 12 15.93 -7.62 7.81
CA GLY A 12 15.57 -7.47 6.41
C GLY A 12 14.05 -7.31 6.21
N LEU A 13 13.24 -8.04 6.99
CA LEU A 13 11.78 -7.93 6.94
C LEU A 13 11.30 -6.56 7.42
N LEU A 14 11.87 -6.05 8.52
CA LEU A 14 11.56 -4.74 9.10
C LEU A 14 11.90 -3.59 8.15
N VAL A 15 13.04 -3.66 7.44
CA VAL A 15 13.40 -2.63 6.44
C VAL A 15 12.44 -2.67 5.25
N SER A 16 12.03 -3.87 4.82
CA SER A 16 11.11 -4.03 3.69
C SER A 16 9.71 -3.48 3.98
N THR A 17 9.19 -3.68 5.20
CA THR A 17 7.89 -3.10 5.61
C THR A 17 7.97 -1.58 5.75
N LEU A 18 9.09 -1.05 6.25
CA LEU A 18 9.28 0.39 6.37
C LEU A 18 9.35 1.11 5.01
N VAL A 19 10.04 0.51 4.02
CA VAL A 19 10.09 1.03 2.64
C VAL A 19 8.72 0.89 1.96
N GLY A 20 8.00 -0.21 2.20
CA GLY A 20 6.65 -0.43 1.68
C GLY A 20 5.65 0.65 2.10
N CYS A 21 5.70 1.10 3.36
CA CYS A 21 4.80 2.13 3.90
C CYS A 21 5.11 3.56 3.40
N ALA A 22 6.33 3.81 2.88
CA ALA A 22 6.76 5.13 2.40
C ALA A 22 6.76 5.25 0.86
N SER A 23 6.19 4.26 0.16
CA SER A 23 6.02 4.25 -1.31
C SER A 23 5.05 5.36 -1.72
N ARG A 24 5.59 6.58 -1.77
CA ARG A 24 5.03 7.79 -2.40
C ARG A 24 4.29 7.41 -3.68
N PRO A 25 3.18 8.09 -4.02
CA PRO A 25 2.60 7.95 -5.35
C PRO A 25 3.67 8.38 -6.36
N VAL A 26 4.34 7.39 -6.97
CA VAL A 26 5.20 7.62 -8.13
C VAL A 26 4.29 8.30 -9.16
N ARG A 27 4.63 9.54 -9.50
CA ARG A 27 3.93 10.33 -10.53
C ARG A 27 3.86 9.45 -11.78
N GLU A 28 2.63 9.12 -12.16
CA GLU A 28 2.38 8.15 -13.24
C GLU A 28 2.89 8.66 -14.59
N ASP A 29 2.94 10.00 -14.74
CA ASP A 29 3.55 10.69 -15.88
C ASP A 29 5.06 10.45 -15.99
N ASP A 30 5.76 10.34 -14.85
CA ASP A 30 7.21 10.10 -14.84
C ASP A 30 7.51 8.64 -15.24
N THR A 31 6.61 7.70 -14.93
CA THR A 31 6.75 6.29 -15.33
C THR A 31 6.54 6.06 -16.82
N LEU A 32 5.55 6.70 -17.46
CA LEU A 32 5.34 6.52 -18.89
C LEU A 32 6.48 7.15 -19.71
N ALA A 33 6.99 8.29 -19.24
CA ALA A 33 8.17 8.94 -19.83
C ALA A 33 9.45 8.09 -19.68
N ALA A 34 9.66 7.47 -18.50
CA ALA A 34 10.77 6.54 -18.28
C ALA A 34 10.65 5.30 -19.18
N TYR A 35 9.45 4.74 -19.30
CA TYR A 35 9.20 3.59 -20.18
C TYR A 35 9.47 3.92 -21.65
N ARG A 36 9.09 5.13 -22.11
CA ARG A 36 9.40 5.60 -23.46
C ARG A 36 10.91 5.68 -23.73
N ARG A 37 11.69 6.12 -22.75
CA ARG A 37 13.17 6.18 -22.87
C ARG A 37 13.78 4.78 -22.95
N GLU A 38 13.28 3.83 -22.16
CA GLU A 38 13.76 2.45 -22.21
C GLU A 38 13.48 1.80 -23.57
N LEU A 39 12.26 2.00 -24.10
CA LEU A 39 11.93 1.52 -25.45
C LEU A 39 12.82 2.16 -26.52
N ALA A 40 13.12 3.46 -26.42
CA ALA A 40 14.05 4.12 -27.33
C ALA A 40 15.46 3.52 -27.25
N ARG A 41 15.95 3.21 -26.05
CA ARG A 41 17.23 2.53 -25.86
C ARG A 41 17.24 1.14 -26.49
N LEU A 42 16.18 0.35 -26.33
CA LEU A 42 16.08 -0.99 -26.95
C LEU A 42 16.03 -0.93 -28.49
N VAL A 43 15.45 0.14 -29.04
CA VAL A 43 15.50 0.41 -30.48
C VAL A 43 16.92 0.78 -30.91
N GLU A 44 17.63 1.59 -30.13
CA GLU A 44 19.03 1.98 -30.41
C GLU A 44 19.98 0.78 -30.34
N THR A 45 19.78 -0.16 -29.40
CA THR A 45 20.59 -1.39 -29.32
C THR A 45 20.20 -2.43 -30.38
N GLY A 46 19.12 -2.20 -31.14
CA GLY A 46 18.61 -3.13 -32.15
C GLY A 46 17.91 -4.36 -31.57
N GLU A 47 17.68 -4.39 -30.26
CA GLU A 47 16.92 -5.45 -29.58
C GLU A 47 15.42 -5.36 -29.90
N LEU A 48 14.95 -4.19 -30.32
CA LEU A 48 13.55 -3.93 -30.63
C LEU A 48 13.40 -3.11 -31.91
N THR A 49 12.38 -3.43 -32.72
CA THR A 49 12.04 -2.59 -33.88
C THR A 49 11.27 -1.35 -33.43
N LYS A 50 11.32 -0.27 -34.23
CA LYS A 50 10.51 0.94 -33.94
C LYS A 50 9.02 0.64 -33.86
N ASP A 51 8.52 -0.20 -34.75
CA ASP A 51 7.10 -0.59 -34.80
C ASP A 51 6.69 -1.37 -33.54
N ASP A 52 7.55 -2.26 -33.06
CA ASP A 52 7.28 -3.00 -31.83
C ASP A 52 7.36 -2.09 -30.60
N ALA A 53 8.31 -1.16 -30.55
CA ALA A 53 8.40 -0.15 -29.50
C ALA A 53 7.11 0.69 -29.42
N GLU A 54 6.57 1.10 -30.56
CA GLU A 54 5.31 1.87 -30.61
C GLU A 54 4.12 1.05 -30.12
N LYS A 55 4.01 -0.22 -30.52
CA LYS A 55 2.98 -1.15 -29.99
C LYS A 55 3.08 -1.33 -28.49
N PHE A 56 4.28 -1.55 -27.96
CA PHE A 56 4.49 -1.74 -26.53
C PHE A 56 4.18 -0.48 -25.74
N TYR A 57 4.52 0.69 -26.27
CA TYR A 57 4.14 1.96 -25.67
C TYR A 57 2.62 2.16 -25.64
N GLY A 58 1.93 1.87 -26.75
CA GLY A 58 0.48 1.96 -26.84
C GLY A 58 -0.24 1.05 -25.84
N LEU A 59 0.20 -0.20 -25.71
CA LEU A 59 -0.35 -1.15 -24.74
C LEU A 59 -0.15 -0.68 -23.28
N ALA A 60 1.05 -0.21 -22.96
CA ALA A 60 1.37 0.30 -21.63
C ALA A 60 0.53 1.55 -21.28
N SER A 61 0.38 2.48 -22.23
CA SER A 61 -0.44 3.68 -22.05
C SER A 61 -1.91 3.33 -21.77
N LEU A 62 -2.48 2.39 -22.53
CA LEU A 62 -3.87 1.97 -22.37
C LEU A 62 -4.12 1.28 -21.02
N GLU A 63 -3.21 0.40 -20.59
CA GLU A 63 -3.33 -0.28 -19.29
C GLU A 63 -3.15 0.70 -18.12
N MET A 64 -2.27 1.69 -18.24
CA MET A 64 -2.13 2.75 -17.24
C MET A 64 -3.40 3.59 -17.13
N GLU A 65 -4.03 3.96 -18.24
CA GLU A 65 -5.32 4.66 -18.24
C GLU A 65 -6.42 3.82 -17.57
N ARG A 66 -6.47 2.51 -17.87
CA ARG A 66 -7.42 1.58 -17.24
C ARG A 66 -7.25 1.55 -15.73
N ARG A 67 -6.00 1.47 -15.24
CA ARG A 67 -5.69 1.50 -13.80
C ARG A 67 -6.00 2.86 -13.17
N ALA A 68 -5.76 3.96 -13.88
CA ALA A 68 -6.11 5.29 -13.40
C ALA A 68 -7.62 5.43 -13.19
N LYS A 69 -8.44 4.93 -14.13
CA LYS A 69 -9.91 4.89 -14.01
C LYS A 69 -10.36 4.06 -12.80
N LEU A 70 -9.83 2.85 -12.64
CA LEU A 70 -10.15 2.00 -11.49
C LEU A 70 -9.79 2.66 -10.14
N ARG A 71 -8.66 3.38 -10.06
CA ARG A 71 -8.31 4.13 -8.84
C ARG A 71 -9.22 5.33 -8.61
N ALA A 72 -9.65 6.01 -9.67
CA ALA A 72 -10.61 7.11 -9.56
C ALA A 72 -11.97 6.60 -9.03
N GLU A 73 -12.46 5.48 -9.56
CA GLU A 73 -13.67 4.81 -9.10
C GLU A 73 -13.52 4.30 -7.66
N GLN A 74 -12.38 3.70 -7.30
CA GLN A 74 -12.12 3.23 -5.93
C GLN A 74 -12.06 4.39 -4.92
N ARG A 75 -11.53 5.55 -5.32
CA ARG A 75 -11.60 6.77 -4.49
C ARG A 75 -13.02 7.25 -4.30
N GLN A 76 -13.85 7.21 -5.34
CA GLN A 76 -15.29 7.56 -5.22
C GLN A 76 -16.05 6.56 -4.33
N GLY A 77 -15.80 5.25 -4.48
CA GLY A 77 -16.39 4.22 -3.61
C GLY A 77 -15.94 4.34 -2.15
N ARG A 78 -14.67 4.69 -1.89
CA ARG A 78 -14.16 4.92 -0.53
C ARG A 78 -14.76 6.18 0.10
N LEU A 79 -14.96 7.26 -0.68
CA LEU A 79 -15.66 8.45 -0.21
C LEU A 79 -17.14 8.19 0.10
N ALA A 80 -17.79 7.26 -0.60
CA ALA A 80 -19.17 6.86 -0.30
C ALA A 80 -19.28 6.07 1.03
N ILE A 81 -18.27 5.26 1.38
CA ILE A 81 -18.23 4.55 2.68
C ILE A 81 -17.91 5.52 3.81
N GLU A 82 -16.97 6.45 3.61
CA GLU A 82 -16.60 7.46 4.62
C GLU A 82 -17.72 8.51 4.84
N SER A 83 -18.57 8.75 3.83
CA SER A 83 -19.76 9.61 3.96
C SER A 83 -20.99 8.88 4.52
N GLY A 84 -20.96 7.55 4.64
CA GLY A 84 -22.05 6.72 5.18
C GLY A 84 -21.91 6.39 6.66
N ASP A 85 -20.69 6.45 7.22
CA ASP A 85 -20.38 6.07 8.62
C ASP A 85 -20.41 7.25 9.61
N ALA A 86 -21.23 8.27 9.36
CA ALA A 86 -21.55 9.29 10.35
C ALA A 86 -22.73 8.91 11.27
N VAL A 87 -23.13 7.63 11.33
CA VAL A 87 -24.29 7.20 12.13
C VAL A 87 -23.94 5.96 12.95
N ASN A 88 -23.93 6.16 14.28
CA ASN A 88 -23.80 5.17 15.36
C ASN A 88 -22.39 4.64 15.66
N HIS A 89 -21.62 5.42 16.41
CA HIS A 89 -20.80 4.83 17.47
C HIS A 89 -21.72 4.37 18.61
N PRO A 90 -21.89 3.07 18.89
CA PRO A 90 -22.42 2.65 20.17
C PRO A 90 -21.37 2.97 21.23
N SER A 91 -21.73 3.86 22.16
CA SER A 91 -20.96 4.16 23.35
C SER A 91 -20.65 2.87 24.11
N PHE A 92 -19.44 2.33 23.96
CA PHE A 92 -18.96 1.26 24.83
C PHE A 92 -18.82 1.84 26.24
N ILE A 93 -19.76 1.47 27.11
CA ILE A 93 -19.64 1.67 28.55
C ILE A 93 -18.38 0.93 28.99
N SER A 94 -17.34 1.70 29.31
CA SER A 94 -16.08 1.18 29.85
C SER A 94 -16.37 0.55 31.21
N ALA A 95 -16.46 -0.78 31.25
CA ALA A 95 -16.50 -1.56 32.47
C ALA A 95 -15.20 -1.32 33.26
N ARG A 96 -15.27 -0.51 34.32
CA ARG A 96 -14.21 -0.43 35.33
C ARG A 96 -14.38 -1.62 36.29
N THR A 97 -13.85 -2.77 35.90
CA THR A 97 -13.63 -3.90 36.79
C THR A 97 -12.23 -3.77 37.39
N SER A 98 -12.07 -2.98 38.45
CA SER A 98 -10.90 -3.08 39.33
C SER A 98 -11.32 -3.82 40.58
N GLY A 99 -10.96 -5.10 40.65
CA GLY A 99 -11.11 -5.91 41.83
C GLY A 99 -10.33 -5.32 43.00
N VAL A 100 -10.99 -5.25 44.16
CA VAL A 100 -10.35 -5.21 45.46
C VAL A 100 -10.74 -6.51 46.16
N ALA A 101 -9.76 -7.38 46.31
CA ALA A 101 -9.80 -8.52 47.21
C ALA A 101 -8.73 -8.28 48.28
N SER A 102 -9.17 -7.96 49.51
CA SER A 102 -8.49 -8.16 50.81
C SER A 102 -9.33 -7.42 51.86
N SER A 103 -9.56 -7.84 53.11
CA SER A 103 -9.42 -9.09 53.85
C SER A 103 -10.20 -8.87 55.17
N SER A 104 -11.05 -9.84 55.55
CA SER A 104 -11.42 -10.22 56.94
C SER A 104 -12.26 -9.31 57.89
N PRO A 105 -12.91 -9.91 58.91
CA PRO A 105 -14.15 -9.44 59.53
C PRO A 105 -13.95 -8.78 60.92
N GLY A 106 -14.94 -8.01 61.37
CA GLY A 106 -15.01 -7.46 62.72
C GLY A 106 -16.45 -7.18 63.13
N THR A 107 -16.88 -7.89 64.17
CA THR A 107 -18.17 -7.79 64.86
C THR A 107 -18.26 -6.53 65.72
N ASP A 108 -19.45 -5.94 65.78
CA ASP A 108 -20.08 -5.43 67.00
C ASP A 108 -21.61 -5.39 66.81
#